data_AF-A0A945R5H3-F1
#
_entry.id   AF-A0A945R5H3-F1
#
_cell.length_a   1.000
_cell.length_b   1.000
_cell.length_c   1.000
_cell.angle_alpha   90.00
_cell.angle_beta   90.00
_cell.angle_gamma   90.00
#
_symmetry.space_group_name_H-M   'P 1'
#
loop_
_entity.id
_entity.type
_entity.pdbx_description
1 polymer ?
#
loop_
_entity_poly.entity_id
_entity_poly.type
_entity_poly.pdbx_seq_one_letter_code
_entity_poly.pdbx_strand_id
1 'polypeptide(L)' 'MPEIIALHPEASWSQISPIDADWDAADPVVLGAMFSHMVLIRTFEECVLQLAGEGLIHGPAHSSIGQEGGAVGSALALI' A
#
# COMPACT_ATOMS: atom_id res chain seq x y z
N MET A 1 21.14 -11.13 35.37
CA MET A 1 20.93 -10.80 33.94
C MET A 1 19.98 -11.85 33.37
N PRO A 2 18.96 -11.49 32.59
CA PRO A 2 18.06 -12.47 31.99
C PRO A 2 18.81 -13.30 30.94
N GLU A 3 18.36 -14.54 30.76
CA GLU A 3 18.76 -15.40 29.65
C GLU A 3 18.03 -14.95 28.39
N ILE A 4 18.76 -14.81 27.28
CA ILE A 4 18.20 -14.45 25.97
C ILE A 4 18.31 -15.67 25.06
N ILE A 5 17.18 -16.17 24.58
CA ILE A 5 17.09 -17.31 23.65
C ILE A 5 16.68 -16.77 22.28
N ALA A 6 17.49 -17.03 21.25
CA ALA A 6 17.14 -16.72 19.88
C ALA A 6 16.11 -17.74 19.36
N LEU A 7 14.95 -17.26 18.93
CA LEU A 7 13.92 -18.07 18.30
C LEU A 7 13.98 -17.87 16.78
N HIS A 8 13.60 -18.92 16.05
CA HIS A 8 13.35 -18.84 14.62
C HIS A 8 11.87 -19.14 14.34
N PRO A 9 11.25 -18.46 13.37
CA PRO A 9 9.88 -18.76 12.98
C PRO A 9 9.78 -20.20 12.44
N GLU A 10 8.73 -20.91 12.81
CA GLU A 10 8.44 -22.24 12.27
C GLU A 10 8.03 -22.18 10.79
N ALA A 11 7.40 -21.07 10.41
CA ALA A 11 7.05 -20.78 9.02
C ALA A 11 8.27 -20.29 8.22
N SER A 12 8.29 -20.66 6.94
CA SER A 12 9.31 -20.18 6.00
C SER A 12 9.20 -18.65 5.82
N TRP A 13 10.32 -17.96 5.98
CA TRP A 13 10.43 -16.53 5.70
C TRP A 13 10.95 -16.32 4.27
N SER A 14 10.05 -15.94 3.36
CA SER A 14 10.39 -15.73 1.95
C SER A 14 10.12 -14.29 1.54
N GLN A 15 11.02 -13.71 0.75
CA GLN A 15 10.80 -12.42 0.09
C GLN A 15 10.23 -12.65 -1.30
N ILE A 16 9.20 -11.89 -1.65
CA ILE A 16 8.66 -11.82 -3.00
C ILE A 16 9.08 -10.48 -3.58
N SER A 17 9.64 -10.50 -4.79
CA SER A 17 10.01 -9.31 -5.55
C SER A 17 9.64 -9.54 -7.00
N PRO A 18 9.09 -8.53 -7.69
CA PRO A 18 8.89 -8.63 -9.12
C PRO A 18 10.25 -8.71 -9.84
N ILE A 19 10.28 -9.41 -10.96
CA ILE A 19 11.39 -9.44 -11.92
C ILE A 19 10.99 -8.75 -13.22
N ASP A 20 11.95 -8.40 -14.07
CA ASP A 20 11.69 -7.71 -15.35
C ASP A 20 10.66 -8.45 -16.22
N ALA A 21 10.72 -9.79 -16.23
CA ALA A 21 9.76 -10.61 -16.97
C ALA A 21 8.31 -10.47 -16.47
N ASP A 22 8.10 -10.17 -15.18
CA ASP A 22 6.75 -9.91 -14.64
C ASP A 22 6.20 -8.58 -15.18
N TRP A 23 7.07 -7.57 -15.28
CA TRP A 23 6.72 -6.27 -15.82
C TRP A 23 6.44 -6.33 -17.32
N ASP A 24 7.27 -7.05 -18.07
CA ASP A 24 7.10 -7.25 -19.52
C ASP A 24 5.81 -8.03 -19.85
N ALA A 25 5.39 -8.94 -18.97
CA ALA A 25 4.18 -9.75 -19.14
C ALA A 25 2.90 -9.04 -18.68
N ALA A 26 3.00 -7.96 -17.91
CA ALA A 26 1.85 -7.27 -17.35
C ALA A 26 1.08 -6.46 -18.42
N ASP A 27 -0.24 -6.54 -18.40
CA ASP A 27 -1.09 -5.76 -19.30
C ASP A 27 -0.91 -4.25 -19.03
N PRO A 28 -0.48 -3.44 -20.01
CA PRO A 28 -0.27 -2.01 -19.82
C PRO A 28 -1.54 -1.26 -19.40
N VAL A 29 -2.73 -1.74 -19.78
CA VAL A 29 -4.01 -1.15 -19.35
C VAL A 29 -4.22 -1.37 -17.86
N VAL A 30 -3.89 -2.56 -17.35
CA VAL A 30 -3.98 -2.88 -15.92
C VAL A 30 -2.97 -2.04 -15.14
N LEU A 31 -1.73 -1.94 -15.60
CA LEU A 31 -0.70 -1.11 -14.96
C LEU A 31 -1.12 0.37 -14.90
N GLY A 32 -1.68 0.90 -16.01
CA GLY A 32 -2.20 2.26 -16.07
C GLY A 32 -3.35 2.50 -15.08
N ALA A 33 -4.27 1.53 -14.95
CA ALA A 33 -5.35 1.60 -13.98
C ALA A 33 -4.82 1.56 -12.53
N MET A 34 -3.88 0.65 -12.23
CA MET A 34 -3.25 0.56 -10.91
C MET A 34 -2.60 1.87 -10.52
N PHE A 35 -1.78 2.45 -11.40
CA PHE A 35 -1.13 3.72 -11.16
C PHE A 35 -2.15 4.84 -10.92
N SER A 36 -3.16 4.95 -11.78
CA SER A 36 -4.19 6.00 -11.67
C SER A 36 -4.95 5.91 -10.35
N HIS A 37 -5.31 4.71 -9.89
CA HIS A 37 -5.97 4.52 -8.61
C HIS A 37 -5.05 4.83 -7.42
N MET A 38 -3.77 4.45 -7.48
CA MET A 38 -2.82 4.80 -6.42
C MET A 38 -2.64 6.32 -6.30
N VAL A 39 -2.55 7.03 -7.42
CA VAL A 39 -2.49 8.50 -7.44
C VAL A 39 -3.76 9.11 -6.87
N LEU A 40 -4.93 8.60 -7.26
CA LEU A 40 -6.21 9.08 -6.74
C LEU A 40 -6.30 8.95 -5.22
N ILE A 41 -5.93 7.77 -4.68
CA ILE A 41 -5.91 7.54 -3.23
C ILE A 41 -4.92 8.51 -2.56
N ARG A 42 -3.68 8.61 -3.07
CA ARG A 42 -2.67 9.51 -2.52
C ARG A 42 -3.18 10.95 -2.45
N THR A 43 -3.71 11.48 -3.55
CA THR A 43 -4.20 12.87 -3.60
C THR A 43 -5.40 13.09 -2.68
N PHE A 44 -6.29 12.10 -2.56
CA PHE A 44 -7.39 12.15 -1.60
C PHE A 44 -6.87 12.23 -0.16
N GLU A 45 -5.94 11.37 0.22
CA GLU A 45 -5.35 11.33 1.56
C GLU A 45 -4.63 12.64 1.91
N GLU A 46 -3.84 13.20 0.98
CA GLU A 46 -3.17 14.49 1.16
C GLU A 46 -4.16 15.63 1.35
N CYS A 47 -5.25 15.65 0.57
CA CYS A 47 -6.32 16.63 0.71
C CYS A 47 -7.03 16.53 2.07
N VAL A 48 -7.35 15.31 2.52
CA VAL A 48 -7.94 15.07 3.84
C VAL A 48 -7.02 15.57 4.95
N LEU A 49 -5.72 15.27 4.87
CA LEU A 49 -4.76 15.76 5.85
C LEU A 49 -4.65 17.28 5.86
N GLN A 50 -4.64 17.92 4.69
CA GLN A 50 -4.65 19.37 4.58
C GLN A 50 -5.89 19.98 5.26
N LEU A 51 -7.09 19.50 4.89
CA LEU A 51 -8.34 20.00 5.44
C LEU A 51 -8.46 19.75 6.95
N ALA A 52 -7.93 18.62 7.44
CA ALA A 52 -7.84 18.35 8.88
C ALA A 52 -6.90 19.33 9.58
N GLY A 53 -5.75 19.66 9.00
CA GLY A 53 -4.83 20.68 9.50
C GLY A 53 -5.43 22.09 9.52
N GLU A 54 -6.35 22.38 8.60
CA GLU A 54 -7.12 23.63 8.53
C GLU A 54 -8.34 23.64 9.49
N GLY A 55 -8.62 22.53 10.19
CA GLY A 55 -9.77 22.39 11.08
C GLY A 55 -11.12 22.23 10.36
N LEU A 56 -11.11 21.96 9.05
CA LEU A 56 -12.29 21.78 8.20
C LEU A 56 -12.82 20.33 8.23
N ILE A 57 -12.04 19.39 8.77
CA ILE A 57 -12.47 18.01 9.06
C ILE A 57 -12.48 17.81 10.58
N HIS A 58 -13.58 17.29 11.10
CA HIS A 58 -13.76 17.03 12.52
C HIS A 58 -13.58 15.54 12.85
N GLY A 59 -12.84 15.24 13.91
CA GLY A 59 -12.51 13.86 14.31
C GLY A 59 -11.14 13.40 13.80
N PRO A 60 -10.76 12.14 14.08
CA PRO A 60 -9.45 11.61 13.69
C PRO A 60 -9.36 11.36 12.18
N ALA A 61 -8.37 11.98 11.53
CA ALA A 61 -7.98 11.68 10.14
C ALA A 61 -6.80 10.69 10.17
N HIS A 62 -7.09 9.41 9.97
CA HIS A 62 -6.05 8.37 9.88
C HIS A 62 -5.58 8.25 8.44
N SER A 63 -4.35 8.67 8.18
CA SER A 63 -3.82 8.57 6.83
C SER A 63 -3.39 7.15 6.48
N SER A 64 -3.72 6.72 5.27
CA SER A 64 -3.23 5.50 4.64
C SER A 64 -2.12 5.76 3.62
N ILE A 65 -1.47 6.93 3.66
CA ILE A 65 -0.33 7.25 2.78
C ILE A 65 0.76 6.17 2.90
N GLY A 66 1.17 5.62 1.76
CA GLY A 66 2.14 4.53 1.67
C GLY A 66 1.51 3.13 1.62
N GLN A 67 0.19 3.01 1.72
CA GLN A 67 -0.55 1.73 1.65
C GLN A 67 -1.38 1.59 0.37
N GLU A 68 -1.23 2.50 -0.60
CA GLU A 68 -2.07 2.57 -1.80
C GLU A 68 -1.93 1.31 -2.66
N GLY A 69 -0.72 0.77 -2.78
CA GLY A 69 -0.48 -0.48 -3.52
C GLY A 69 -1.21 -1.67 -2.92
N GLY A 70 -1.35 -1.72 -1.60
CA GLY A 70 -2.13 -2.76 -0.90
C GLY A 70 -3.63 -2.63 -1.18
N ALA A 71 -4.17 -1.41 -1.10
CA ALA A 71 -5.57 -1.14 -1.39
C ALA A 71 -5.92 -1.44 -2.86
N VAL A 72 -5.12 -0.93 -3.80
CA VAL A 72 -5.35 -1.11 -5.23
C VAL A 72 -5.17 -2.57 -5.65
N GLY A 73 -4.09 -3.22 -5.22
CA GLY A 73 -3.80 -4.61 -5.58
C GLY A 73 -4.85 -5.60 -5.05
N SER A 74 -5.34 -5.38 -3.82
CA SER A 74 -6.40 -6.24 -3.27
C SER A 74 -7.76 -6.03 -3.94
N ALA A 75 -8.11 -4.79 -4.30
CA ALA A 75 -9.37 -4.50 -4.97
C ALA A 75 -9.42 -4.99 -6.42
N LEU A 76 -8.34 -4.83 -7.18
CA LEU A 76 -8.26 -5.29 -8.57
C LEU A 76 -8.39 -6.81 -8.73
N ALA A 77 -7.98 -7.58 -7.73
CA ALA A 77 -8.12 -9.04 -7.75
C ALA A 77 -9.57 -9.53 -7.64
N LEU A 78 -10.54 -8.64 -7.40
CA LEU A 78 -11.96 -8.97 -7.18
C LEU A 78 -12.85 -8.65 -8.39
N ILE A 79 -12.30 -8.08 -9.46
CA ILE A 79 -13.01 -7.60 -10.65
C ILE A 79 -12.69 -8.50 -11.84
#